data_AF-A0A1I2TBR4-F1
#
_entry.id   AF-A0A1I2TBR4-F1
#
_cell.length_a   1.000
_cell.length_b   1.000
_cell.length_c   1.000
_cell.angle_alpha   90.00
_cell.angle_beta   90.00
_cell.angle_gamma   90.00
#
_symmetry.space_group_name_H-M   'P 1'
#
loop_
_entity.id
_entity.type
_entity.pdbx_description
1 polymer ?
#
loop_
_entity_poly.entity_id
_entity_poly.type
_entity_poly.pdbx_seq_one_letter_code
_entity_poly.pdbx_strand_id
1 'polypeptide(L)'
;MPPSPPPRYTAAELIEELREAAEEIAPELNGIRPEETLEGEAAQTLEEMADALRRIAAGAPRPQELARIALEARAPLRPFGKPKNTVVKMQRPRR
;
A
#
# COMPACT_ATOMS: atom_id res chain seq x y z
N MET A 1 -2.53 28.92 -20.60
CA MET A 1 -3.25 27.69 -20.22
C MET A 1 -3.91 27.95 -18.89
N PRO A 2 -5.23 27.72 -18.71
CA PRO A 2 -5.84 27.82 -17.39
C PRO A 2 -5.26 26.73 -16.46
N PRO A 3 -5.08 27.01 -15.15
CA PRO A 3 -4.59 26.02 -14.21
C PRO A 3 -5.60 24.87 -14.12
N SER A 4 -5.11 23.63 -14.16
CA SER A 4 -5.94 22.45 -13.88
C SER A 4 -6.60 22.62 -12.50
N PRO A 5 -7.88 22.24 -12.35
CA PRO A 5 -8.50 22.22 -11.04
C PRO A 5 -7.66 21.36 -10.10
N PRO A 6 -7.54 21.73 -8.81
CA PRO A 6 -6.80 20.92 -7.86
C PRO A 6 -7.36 19.49 -7.86
N PRO A 7 -6.50 18.47 -7.71
CA PRO A 7 -6.95 17.09 -7.65
C PRO A 7 -7.99 16.95 -6.53
N ARG A 8 -9.11 16.28 -6.83
CA ARG A 8 -10.24 16.13 -5.90
C ARG A 8 -9.89 15.31 -4.66
N TYR A 9 -8.82 14.51 -4.74
CA TYR A 9 -8.35 13.64 -3.70
C TYR A 9 -6.87 13.91 -3.41
N THR A 10 -6.52 13.92 -2.13
CA THR A 10 -5.14 13.80 -1.69
C THR A 10 -4.62 12.40 -1.99
N ALA A 11 -3.30 12.25 -2.10
CA ALA A 11 -2.69 10.93 -2.29
C ALA A 11 -3.08 9.94 -1.16
N ALA A 12 -3.23 10.44 0.07
CA ALA A 12 -3.64 9.61 1.21
C ALA A 12 -5.09 9.11 1.08
N GLU A 13 -6.02 9.96 0.65
CA GLU A 13 -7.42 9.57 0.43
C GLU A 13 -7.54 8.53 -0.69
N LEU A 14 -6.79 8.70 -1.79
CA LEU A 14 -6.79 7.73 -2.89
C LEU A 14 -6.20 6.36 -2.48
N ILE A 15 -5.13 6.37 -1.67
CA ILE A 15 -4.54 5.13 -1.14
C ILE A 15 -5.54 4.39 -0.26
N GLU A 16 -6.28 5.10 0.58
CA GLU A 16 -7.28 4.50 1.47
C GLU A 16 -8.45 3.92 0.68
N GLU A 17 -8.98 4.67 -0.30
CA GLU A 17 -10.07 4.20 -1.17
C GLU A 17 -9.71 2.91 -1.90
N LEU A 18 -8.48 2.80 -2.40
CA LEU A 18 -8.00 1.59 -3.07
C LEU A 18 -7.82 0.41 -2.11
N ARG A 19 -7.41 0.66 -0.86
CA ARG A 19 -7.35 -0.39 0.17
C ARG A 19 -8.74 -0.89 0.53
N GLU A 20 -9.69 0.02 0.73
CA GLU A 20 -11.07 -0.33 1.02
C GLU A 20 -11.68 -1.14 -0.12
N ALA A 21 -11.49 -0.72 -1.37
CA ALA A 21 -11.95 -1.45 -2.54
C ALA A 21 -11.33 -2.86 -2.61
N ALA A 22 -10.03 -2.98 -2.34
CA ALA A 22 -9.35 -4.27 -2.29
C ALA A 22 -9.88 -5.19 -1.18
N GLU A 23 -10.18 -4.65 0.00
CA GLU A 23 -10.80 -5.39 1.10
C GLU A 23 -12.25 -5.80 0.80
N GLU A 24 -12.98 -4.99 0.05
CA GLU A 24 -14.35 -5.27 -0.39
C GLU A 24 -14.42 -6.43 -1.40
N ILE A 25 -13.52 -6.45 -2.39
CA ILE A 25 -13.54 -7.47 -3.44
C ILE A 25 -12.86 -8.78 -3.04
N ALA A 26 -11.87 -8.76 -2.13
CA ALA A 26 -11.09 -9.94 -1.80
C ALA A 26 -11.91 -11.16 -1.35
N PRO A 27 -13.00 -11.03 -0.56
CA PRO A 27 -13.88 -12.16 -0.21
C PRO A 27 -14.55 -12.82 -1.42
N GLU A 28 -14.72 -12.09 -2.52
CA GLU A 28 -15.30 -12.59 -3.77
C GLU A 28 -14.28 -13.34 -4.63
N LEU A 29 -12.99 -13.19 -4.33
CA LEU A 29 -11.89 -13.79 -5.06
C LEU A 29 -11.43 -15.08 -4.38
N ASN A 30 -11.18 -16.14 -5.16
CA ASN A 30 -10.87 -17.51 -4.71
C ASN A 30 -9.59 -17.61 -3.84
N GLY A 31 -9.65 -17.18 -2.59
CA GLY A 31 -8.53 -17.20 -1.64
C GLY A 31 -7.44 -16.16 -1.94
N ILE A 32 -7.70 -15.17 -2.79
CA ILE A 32 -6.79 -14.05 -3.06
C ILE A 32 -6.85 -13.08 -1.88
N ARG A 33 -5.69 -12.66 -1.37
CA ARG A 33 -5.66 -11.68 -0.28
C ARG A 33 -5.92 -10.26 -0.82
N PRO A 34 -6.47 -9.34 -0.01
CA PRO A 34 -6.68 -7.95 -0.42
C PRO A 34 -5.42 -7.28 -1.00
N GLU A 35 -4.27 -7.50 -0.38
CA GLU A 35 -3.00 -6.93 -0.86
C GLU A 35 -2.55 -7.49 -2.23
N GLU A 36 -3.12 -8.62 -2.67
CA GLU A 36 -2.82 -9.28 -3.94
C GLU A 36 -3.80 -8.91 -5.07
N THR A 37 -4.78 -8.06 -4.81
CA THR A 37 -5.66 -7.52 -5.85
C THR A 37 -4.99 -6.37 -6.60
N LEU A 38 -5.54 -5.97 -7.75
CA LEU A 38 -5.01 -4.84 -8.53
C LEU A 38 -5.12 -3.53 -7.75
N GLU A 39 -6.23 -3.34 -7.06
CA GLU A 39 -6.50 -2.21 -6.18
C GLU A 39 -5.49 -2.18 -5.04
N GLY A 40 -5.17 -3.34 -4.48
CA GLY A 40 -4.22 -3.42 -3.38
C GLY A 40 -2.76 -3.18 -3.80
N GLU A 41 -2.35 -3.72 -4.94
CA GLU A 41 -1.06 -3.42 -5.55
C GLU A 41 -0.94 -1.92 -5.89
N ALA A 42 -2.00 -1.33 -6.43
CA ALA A 42 -2.05 0.09 -6.76
C ALA A 42 -1.94 0.97 -5.51
N ALA A 43 -2.67 0.64 -4.43
CA ALA A 43 -2.59 1.35 -3.16
C ALA A 43 -1.17 1.35 -2.60
N GLN A 44 -0.49 0.20 -2.61
CA GLN A 44 0.89 0.09 -2.14
C GLN A 44 1.86 0.88 -3.02
N THR A 45 1.73 0.80 -4.33
CA THR A 45 2.60 1.54 -5.27
C THR A 45 2.50 3.03 -5.05
N LEU A 46 1.27 3.55 -4.90
CA LEU A 46 1.03 4.96 -4.62
C LEU A 46 1.59 5.39 -3.27
N GLU A 47 1.53 4.53 -2.25
CA GLU A 47 2.11 4.81 -0.94
C GLU A 47 3.63 4.93 -0.98
N GLU A 48 4.33 4.03 -1.68
CA GLU A 48 5.80 4.11 -1.86
C GLU A 48 6.20 5.39 -2.61
N MET A 49 5.44 5.74 -3.66
CA MET A 49 5.66 6.98 -4.41
C MET A 49 5.43 8.22 -3.55
N ALA A 50 4.34 8.24 -2.77
CA ALA A 50 4.03 9.35 -1.87
C ALA A 50 5.10 9.52 -0.79
N ASP A 51 5.61 8.42 -0.22
CA ASP A 51 6.69 8.47 0.75
C ASP A 51 8.00 8.96 0.14
N ALA A 52 8.37 8.49 -1.06
CA ALA A 52 9.54 8.96 -1.78
C ALA A 52 9.45 10.47 -2.07
N LEU A 53 8.30 10.96 -2.55
CA LEU A 53 8.06 12.39 -2.77
C LEU A 53 8.17 13.19 -1.47
N ARG A 54 7.65 12.67 -0.36
CA ARG A 54 7.75 13.31 0.96
C ARG A 54 9.21 13.44 1.40
N ARG A 55 10.02 12.38 1.24
CA ARG A 55 11.46 12.40 1.56
C ARG A 55 12.23 13.36 0.67
N ILE A 56 11.91 13.41 -0.62
CA ILE A 56 12.51 14.36 -1.57
C ILE A 56 12.18 15.78 -1.17
N ALA A 57 10.90 16.07 -0.85
CA ALA A 57 10.47 17.38 -0.38
C ALA A 57 11.15 17.79 0.95
N ALA A 58 11.49 16.82 1.80
CA ALA A 58 12.25 17.02 3.04
C ALA A 58 13.78 17.19 2.82
N GLY A 59 14.26 17.16 1.58
CA GLY A 59 15.68 17.37 1.26
C GLY A 59 16.55 16.12 1.36
N ALA A 60 15.99 14.93 1.12
CA ALA A 60 16.75 13.69 1.19
C ALA A 60 17.95 13.67 0.21
N PRO A 61 19.09 13.07 0.61
CA PRO A 61 20.22 12.88 -0.28
C PRO A 61 19.83 11.91 -1.41
N ARG A 62 20.27 12.22 -2.64
CA ARG A 62 20.02 11.43 -3.86
C ARG A 62 18.52 11.25 -4.21
N PRO A 63 17.79 12.34 -4.46
CA PRO A 63 16.36 12.28 -4.78
C PRO A 63 16.03 11.44 -6.02
N GLN A 64 16.94 11.36 -6.99
CA GLN A 64 16.77 10.53 -8.20
C GLN A 64 16.78 9.03 -7.87
N GLU A 65 17.61 8.62 -6.92
CA GLU A 65 17.69 7.22 -6.49
C GLU A 65 16.42 6.82 -5.73
N LEU A 66 15.91 7.70 -4.86
CA LEU A 66 14.62 7.50 -4.18
C LEU A 66 13.44 7.37 -5.15
N ALA A 67 13.35 8.28 -6.13
CA ALA A 67 12.30 8.22 -7.15
C ALA A 67 12.38 6.93 -7.97
N ARG A 68 13.59 6.52 -8.35
CA ARG A 68 13.82 5.27 -9.09
C ARG A 68 13.38 4.05 -8.28
N ILE A 69 13.77 3.96 -7.01
CA ILE A 69 13.40 2.85 -6.12
C ILE A 69 11.88 2.77 -5.99
N ALA A 70 11.19 3.91 -5.80
CA ALA A 70 9.73 3.92 -5.69
C ALA A 70 9.02 3.50 -6.99
N LEU A 71 9.55 3.89 -8.15
CA LEU A 71 8.98 3.50 -9.46
C LEU A 71 9.27 2.03 -9.82
N GLU A 72 10.42 1.50 -9.41
CA GLU A 72 10.81 0.10 -9.61
C GLU A 72 10.32 -0.81 -8.47
N ALA A 73 9.56 -0.28 -7.50
CA ALA A 73 9.10 -1.00 -6.33
C ALA A 73 8.15 -2.13 -6.73
N ARG A 74 8.71 -3.32 -6.96
CA ARG A 74 8.03 -4.62 -6.98
C ARG A 74 8.21 -5.35 -5.66
N ALA A 75 8.23 -4.59 -4.57
CA ALA A 75 8.40 -5.13 -3.23
C ALA A 75 7.27 -6.12 -2.91
N PRO A 76 7.51 -7.11 -2.04
CA PRO A 76 6.44 -8.00 -1.60
C PRO A 76 5.25 -7.19 -1.09
N LEU A 77 4.04 -7.64 -1.45
CA LEU A 77 2.81 -6.97 -1.10
C LEU A 77 2.67 -6.94 0.42
N ARG A 78 2.48 -5.73 0.96
CA ARG A 78 2.38 -5.48 2.39
C ARG A 78 0.96 -5.83 2.83
N PRO A 79 0.79 -6.68 3.86
CA PRO A 79 -0.54 -7.02 4.34
C PRO A 79 -1.27 -5.77 4.81
N PHE A 80 -2.57 -5.71 4.56
CA PHE A 80 -3.39 -4.62 5.07
C PHE A 80 -3.63 -4.75 6.57
N GLY A 81 -3.68 -3.60 7.23
CA GLY A 81 -3.81 -3.50 8.67
C GLY A 81 -2.55 -3.91 9.44
N LYS A 82 -2.60 -3.76 10.77
CA LYS A 82 -1.52 -4.23 11.65
C LYS A 82 -1.50 -5.76 11.62
N PRO A 83 -0.32 -6.42 11.61
CA PRO A 83 -0.25 -7.87 11.70
C PRO A 83 -1.01 -8.31 12.96
N LYS A 84 -2.13 -9.02 12.78
CA LYS A 84 -2.76 -9.73 13.88
C LYS A 84 -1.72 -10.76 14.31
N ASN A 85 -1.11 -10.51 15.46
CA ASN A 85 -0.10 -11.37 16.06
C ASN A 85 -0.79 -12.68 16.49
N THR A 86 -1.16 -13.53 15.54
CA THR A 86 -1.77 -14.83 15.77
C THR A 86 -0.66 -15.81 16.15
N VAL A 87 -0.09 -15.59 17.33
CA VAL A 87 0.59 -16.66 18.05
C VAL A 87 -0.51 -17.65 18.46
N VAL A 88 -0.84 -18.58 17.56
CA VAL A 88 -1.61 -19.78 17.91
C VAL A 88 -0.70 -20.58 18.85
N LYS A 89 -0.83 -20.34 20.15
CA LYS A 89 -0.30 -21.24 21.17
C LYS A 89 -0.96 -22.59 20.93
N MET A 90 -0.28 -23.51 20.24
CA MET A 90 -0.59 -24.93 20.27
C MET A 90 -0.48 -25.42 21.71
N GLN A 91 -1.59 -25.36 22.46
CA GLN A 91 -1.69 -25.98 23.77
C GLN A 91 -1.81 -27.49 23.56
N ARG A 92 -0.82 -28.23 24.06
CA ARG A 92 -0.67 -29.69 23.94
C ARG A 92 -1.91 -30.44 24.47
N PRO A 93 -2.28 -31.60 23.88
CA PRO A 93 -3.21 -32.50 24.54
C PRO A 93 -2.54 -33.11 25.78
N ARG A 94 -3.15 -32.90 26.95
CA ARG A 94 -2.80 -33.65 28.16
C ARG A 94 -3.33 -35.08 27.98
N ARG A 95 -2.41 -36.05 27.93
CA ARG A 95 -2.71 -37.47 28.16
C ARG A 95 -2.89 -37.73 29.65
#